data_AF-A0A956SVK1-F1
#
_entry.id   AF-A0A956SVK1-F1
#
_cell.length_a   1.000
_cell.length_b   1.000
_cell.length_c   1.000
_cell.angle_alpha   90.00
_cell.angle_beta   90.00
_cell.angle_gamma   90.00
#
_symmetry.space_group_name_H-M   'P 1'
#
loop_
_entity.id
_entity.type
_entity.pdbx_description
1 polymer ?
#
loop_
_entity_poly.entity_id
_entity_poly.type
_entity_poly.pdbx_seq_one_letter_code
_entity_poly.pdbx_strand_id
1 'polypeptide(L)'
;YARELARHFPDQVRQVITLGSPFAAGRRGTSIAWVYERVTGRPIDAREAARTIPPPPVRSTAIYSRGDGVCHWRGCRELPAPRTENIEVHGSHGGLGHNPAVLLAVVDRLLQDPSAWRPFRPRGLQAWMYPEHRPRRLKVAKGD
;
A
#
# COMPACT_ATOMS: atom_id res chain seq x y z
N TYR A 1 -2.61 -13.31 0.28
CA TYR A 1 -2.16 -14.33 1.24
C TYR A 1 -1.75 -13.74 2.59
N ALA A 2 -0.70 -12.91 2.69
CA ALA A 2 -0.22 -12.36 3.98
C ALA A 2 -1.32 -11.72 4.87
N ARG A 3 -2.23 -10.94 4.27
CA ARG A 3 -3.39 -10.37 4.97
C ARG A 3 -4.33 -11.41 5.58
N GLU A 4 -4.57 -12.49 4.84
CA GLU A 4 -5.47 -13.55 5.30
C GLU A 4 -4.82 -14.40 6.38
N LEU A 5 -3.51 -14.67 6.28
CA LEU A 5 -2.76 -15.28 7.38
C LEU A 5 -2.85 -14.44 8.66
N ALA A 6 -2.64 -13.13 8.53
CA ALA A 6 -2.73 -12.20 9.66
C ALA A 6 -4.15 -12.11 10.26
N ARG A 7 -5.18 -12.44 9.48
CA ARG A 7 -6.56 -12.51 9.98
C ARG A 7 -6.83 -13.77 10.78
N HIS A 8 -6.29 -14.91 10.33
CA HIS A 8 -6.49 -16.20 10.99
C HIS A 8 -5.57 -16.39 12.20
N PHE A 9 -4.39 -15.79 12.18
CA PHE A 9 -3.36 -15.94 13.22
C PHE A 9 -2.83 -14.58 13.69
N PRO A 10 -3.69 -13.70 14.24
CA PRO A 10 -3.29 -12.33 14.58
C PRO A 10 -2.22 -12.27 15.68
N ASP A 11 -2.22 -13.22 16.61
CA ASP A 11 -1.25 -13.27 17.70
C ASP A 11 0.15 -13.73 17.25
N GLN A 12 0.25 -14.32 16.05
CA GLN A 12 1.51 -14.76 15.46
C GLN A 12 2.06 -13.76 14.43
N VAL A 13 1.26 -12.76 14.04
CA VAL A 13 1.64 -11.78 13.01
C VAL A 13 1.66 -10.38 13.59
N ARG A 14 2.87 -9.84 13.80
CA ARG A 14 3.07 -8.48 14.32
C ARG A 14 2.46 -7.39 13.42
N GLN A 15 2.66 -7.52 12.10
CA GLN A 15 2.21 -6.56 11.09
C GLN A 15 2.25 -7.16 9.69
N VAL A 16 1.54 -6.54 8.76
CA VAL A 16 1.56 -6.85 7.32
C VAL A 16 2.09 -5.65 6.55
N ILE A 17 3.02 -5.89 5.63
CA ILE A 17 3.47 -4.91 4.64
C ILE A 17 3.26 -5.51 3.26
N THR A 18 2.44 -4.86 2.43
CA THR A 18 2.17 -5.31 1.05
C THR A 18 2.82 -4.38 0.04
N LEU A 19 3.34 -4.95 -1.04
CA LEU A 19 3.95 -4.22 -2.16
C LEU A 19 3.10 -4.46 -3.41
N GLY A 20 2.45 -3.42 -3.92
CA GLY A 20 1.66 -3.50 -5.17
C GLY A 20 0.60 -4.61 -5.17
N SER A 21 0.16 -5.09 -4.00
CA SER A 21 -0.69 -6.27 -3.91
C SER A 21 -2.16 -5.89 -4.02
N PRO A 22 -2.92 -6.43 -4.98
CA PRO A 22 -4.27 -5.95 -5.23
C PRO A 22 -5.28 -6.75 -4.38
N PHE A 23 -5.61 -6.23 -3.20
CA PHE A 23 -6.53 -6.88 -2.25
C PHE A 23 -7.83 -6.10 -2.05
N ALA A 24 -7.89 -4.83 -2.44
CA ALA A 24 -9.06 -3.94 -2.31
C ALA A 24 -9.92 -3.99 -3.57
N ALA A 25 -10.26 -5.20 -3.97
CA ALA A 25 -10.94 -5.59 -5.20
C ALA A 25 -12.31 -4.91 -5.44
N GLY A 26 -13.00 -4.53 -4.36
CA GLY A 26 -14.35 -3.96 -4.38
C GLY A 26 -14.49 -2.50 -4.79
N ARG A 27 -13.39 -1.79 -5.12
CA ARG A 27 -13.47 -0.36 -5.50
C ARG A 27 -13.74 -0.26 -7.00
N ARG A 28 -14.76 0.51 -7.41
CA ARG A 28 -15.08 0.71 -8.85
C ARG A 28 -13.79 1.03 -9.64
N GLY A 29 -13.47 0.21 -10.64
CA GLY A 29 -12.29 0.35 -11.49
C GLY A 29 -11.02 -0.39 -11.02
N THR A 30 -11.09 -1.24 -9.99
CA THR A 30 -9.96 -2.07 -9.51
C THR A 30 -10.21 -3.55 -9.79
N SER A 31 -10.29 -3.93 -11.06
CA SER A 31 -10.44 -5.35 -11.39
C SER A 31 -9.15 -6.08 -11.00
N ILE A 32 -9.20 -6.84 -9.91
CA ILE A 32 -8.23 -7.92 -9.63
C ILE A 32 -8.44 -9.12 -10.55
N ALA A 33 -9.60 -9.18 -11.23
CA ALA A 33 -10.03 -10.35 -11.97
C ALA A 33 -9.01 -10.72 -13.03
N TRP A 34 -8.49 -9.74 -13.78
CA TRP A 34 -7.48 -10.03 -14.80
C TRP A 34 -6.14 -10.50 -14.19
N VAL A 35 -5.71 -10.00 -13.02
CA VAL A 35 -4.49 -10.51 -12.34
C VAL A 35 -4.73 -11.94 -11.89
N TYR A 36 -5.86 -12.18 -11.23
CA TYR A 36 -6.24 -13.49 -10.73
C TYR A 36 -6.36 -14.51 -11.86
N GLU A 37 -7.03 -14.15 -12.96
CA GLU A 37 -7.14 -14.96 -14.18
C GLU A 37 -5.76 -15.23 -14.78
N ARG A 38 -4.88 -14.22 -14.85
CA ARG A 38 -3.54 -14.40 -15.40
C ARG A 38 -2.66 -15.32 -14.56
N VAL A 39 -2.85 -15.35 -13.24
CA VAL A 39 -2.09 -16.19 -12.32
C VAL A 39 -2.68 -17.60 -12.19
N THR A 40 -4.01 -17.72 -12.13
CA THR A 40 -4.71 -18.98 -11.82
C THR A 40 -5.32 -19.67 -13.04
N GLY A 41 -5.43 -18.97 -14.17
CA GLY A 41 -6.15 -19.44 -15.36
C GLY A 41 -7.66 -19.53 -15.18
N ARG A 42 -8.21 -19.03 -14.07
CA ARG A 42 -9.64 -19.14 -13.75
C ARG A 42 -10.28 -17.76 -13.59
N PRO A 43 -11.48 -17.54 -14.16
CA PRO A 43 -12.24 -16.32 -13.89
C PRO A 43 -12.59 -16.28 -12.40
N ILE A 44 -12.47 -15.09 -11.81
CA ILE A 44 -13.06 -14.83 -10.49
C ILE A 44 -14.46 -14.28 -10.71
N ASP A 45 -15.42 -14.70 -9.90
CA ASP A 45 -16.76 -14.11 -9.91
C ASP A 45 -16.64 -12.60 -9.62
N ALA A 46 -17.19 -11.77 -10.49
CA ALA A 46 -17.22 -10.32 -10.33
C ALA A 46 -17.81 -9.89 -8.99
N ARG A 47 -18.74 -10.67 -8.43
CA ARG A 47 -19.36 -10.42 -7.12
C ARG A 47 -18.42 -10.75 -5.96
N GLU A 48 -17.54 -11.73 -6.13
CA GLU A 48 -16.50 -12.10 -5.17
C GLU A 48 -15.34 -11.10 -5.24
N ALA A 49 -14.96 -10.69 -6.45
CA ALA A 49 -14.04 -9.57 -6.66
C ALA A 49 -14.60 -8.23 -6.13
N ALA A 50 -15.92 -8.05 -6.09
CA ALA A 50 -16.51 -6.83 -5.54
C ALA A 50 -16.47 -6.75 -4.00
N ARG A 51 -16.11 -7.84 -3.29
CA ARG A 51 -16.13 -7.85 -1.82
C ARG A 51 -15.01 -7.00 -1.27
N THR A 52 -15.39 -6.00 -0.48
CA THR A 52 -14.43 -5.21 0.29
C THR A 52 -14.12 -5.95 1.58
N ILE A 53 -12.95 -6.58 1.64
CA ILE A 53 -12.47 -7.27 2.84
C ILE A 53 -11.86 -6.21 3.77
N PRO A 54 -12.32 -6.09 5.03
CA PRO A 54 -11.76 -5.12 5.98
C PRO A 54 -10.26 -5.38 6.20
N PRO A 55 -9.48 -4.43 6.73
CA PRO A 55 -8.10 -4.70 7.15
C PRO A 55 -8.03 -5.88 8.16
N PRO A 56 -6.93 -6.65 8.20
CA PRO A 56 -6.74 -7.64 9.27
C PRO A 56 -6.57 -6.92 10.62
N PRO A 57 -6.81 -7.59 11.77
CA PRO A 57 -6.75 -6.96 13.10
C PRO A 57 -5.32 -6.65 13.58
N VAL A 58 -4.37 -6.54 12.66
CA VAL A 58 -2.96 -6.20 12.89
C VAL A 58 -2.61 -4.94 12.11
N ARG A 59 -1.49 -4.32 12.46
CA ARG A 59 -0.98 -3.15 11.72
C ARG A 59 -0.71 -3.54 10.27
N SER A 60 -1.22 -2.75 9.33
CA SER A 60 -1.15 -3.07 7.91
C SER A 60 -0.68 -1.85 7.11
N THR A 61 0.43 -1.99 6.39
CA THR A 61 0.95 -0.93 5.51
C THR A 61 0.89 -1.40 4.07
N ALA A 62 0.22 -0.62 3.22
CA ALA A 62 0.18 -0.84 1.80
C ALA A 62 1.09 0.16 1.07
N ILE A 63 2.12 -0.37 0.40
CA ILE A 63 3.01 0.42 -0.45
C ILE A 63 2.60 0.19 -1.90
N TYR A 64 2.29 1.27 -2.62
CA TYR A 64 1.79 1.21 -3.99
C TYR A 64 2.42 2.28 -4.87
N SER A 65 2.31 2.10 -6.18
CA SER A 65 2.71 3.10 -7.17
C SER A 65 1.57 3.34 -8.15
N ARG A 66 1.31 4.61 -8.50
CA ARG A 66 0.39 4.94 -9.60
C ARG A 66 0.95 4.58 -10.98
N GLY A 67 2.28 4.43 -11.08
CA GLY A 67 2.97 3.95 -12.27
C GLY A 67 3.08 2.42 -12.33
N ASP A 68 2.39 1.69 -11.45
CA ASP A 68 2.27 0.23 -11.54
C ASP A 68 1.49 -0.15 -12.80
N GLY A 69 2.19 -0.76 -13.77
CA GLY A 69 1.61 -1.23 -15.03
C GLY A 69 0.99 -2.63 -14.96
N VAL A 70 1.07 -3.28 -13.80
CA VAL A 70 0.38 -4.53 -13.51
C VAL A 70 -0.85 -4.14 -12.71
N CYS A 71 -0.75 -3.93 -11.40
CA CYS A 71 -1.90 -3.76 -10.53
C CYS A 71 -2.39 -2.30 -10.48
N HIS A 72 -3.68 -2.08 -10.70
CA HIS A 72 -4.26 -0.74 -10.56
C HIS A 72 -4.18 -0.25 -9.10
N TRP A 73 -3.41 0.80 -8.85
CA TRP A 73 -3.03 1.30 -7.52
C TRP A 73 -4.17 1.44 -6.51
N ARG A 74 -5.37 1.84 -6.94
CA ARG A 74 -6.55 1.95 -6.03
C ARG A 74 -6.92 0.62 -5.37
N GLY A 75 -6.65 -0.50 -6.05
CA GLY A 75 -6.90 -1.85 -5.56
C GLY A 75 -5.82 -2.35 -4.61
N CYS A 76 -4.69 -1.64 -4.53
CA CYS A 76 -3.57 -1.97 -3.65
C CYS A 76 -3.57 -1.14 -2.36
N ARG A 77 -4.62 -0.36 -2.09
CA ARG A 77 -4.70 0.54 -0.94
C ARG A 77 -5.55 -0.02 0.18
N GLU A 78 -5.09 0.18 1.40
CA GLU A 78 -5.89 -0.05 2.59
C GLU A 78 -7.10 0.88 2.65
N LEU A 79 -8.17 0.39 3.26
CA LEU A 79 -9.22 1.25 3.77
C LEU A 79 -8.69 2.06 4.97
N PRO A 80 -9.06 3.34 5.12
CA PRO A 80 -8.69 4.11 6.30
C PRO A 80 -9.20 3.45 7.58
N ALA A 81 -8.28 3.11 8.48
CA ALA A 81 -8.54 2.63 9.83
C ALA A 81 -7.38 3.02 10.78
N PRO A 82 -7.55 2.93 12.11
CA PRO A 82 -6.53 3.37 13.07
C PRO A 82 -5.15 2.68 12.95
N ARG A 83 -5.09 1.50 12.32
CA ARG A 83 -3.87 0.67 12.20
C ARG A 83 -3.43 0.45 10.77
N THR A 84 -3.98 1.20 9.82
CA THR A 84 -3.65 1.06 8.40
C THR A 84 -2.84 2.25 7.90
N GLU A 85 -1.92 2.00 7.00
CA GLU A 85 -1.16 3.03 6.31
C GLU A 85 -1.11 2.77 4.80
N ASN A 86 -1.12 3.85 4.04
CA ASN A 86 -0.97 3.84 2.59
C ASN A 86 0.24 4.72 2.23
N ILE A 87 1.25 4.14 1.58
CA ILE A 87 2.47 4.85 1.19
C ILE A 87 2.58 4.78 -0.34
N GLU A 88 2.42 5.93 -0.99
CA GLU A 88 2.68 6.06 -2.42
C GLU A 88 4.18 6.21 -2.68
N VAL A 89 4.68 5.48 -3.68
CA VAL A 89 6.03 5.61 -4.25
C VAL A 89 5.95 5.69 -5.77
N HIS A 90 7.06 6.08 -6.42
CA HIS A 90 7.22 5.95 -7.86
C HIS A 90 7.87 4.61 -8.21
N GLY A 91 7.36 3.89 -9.21
CA GLY A 91 8.00 2.66 -9.71
C GLY A 91 7.05 1.78 -10.52
N SER A 92 7.60 0.82 -11.27
CA SER A 92 6.84 -0.27 -11.90
C SER A 92 6.56 -1.39 -10.88
N HIS A 93 5.63 -2.30 -11.21
CA HIS A 93 5.28 -3.43 -10.32
C HIS A 93 6.49 -4.23 -9.85
N GLY A 94 7.28 -4.76 -10.79
CA GLY A 94 8.50 -5.52 -10.49
C GLY A 94 9.61 -4.65 -9.88
N GLY A 95 9.60 -3.36 -10.17
CA GLY A 95 10.53 -2.40 -9.59
C GLY A 95 10.31 -2.16 -8.09
N LEU A 96 9.09 -2.35 -7.57
CA LEU A 96 8.78 -2.11 -6.16
C LEU A 96 9.68 -2.92 -5.21
N GLY A 97 10.04 -4.15 -5.57
CA GLY A 97 10.90 -5.00 -4.74
C GLY A 97 12.33 -4.49 -4.55
N HIS A 98 12.83 -3.68 -5.49
CA HIS A 98 14.20 -3.15 -5.49
C HIS A 98 14.26 -1.63 -5.33
N ASN A 99 13.12 -1.01 -5.02
CA ASN A 99 13.00 0.43 -4.98
C ASN A 99 13.52 0.99 -3.65
N PRO A 100 14.51 1.91 -3.64
CA PRO A 100 15.05 2.48 -2.41
C PRO A 100 14.00 3.14 -1.51
N ALA A 101 12.99 3.80 -2.08
CA ALA A 101 11.89 4.40 -1.31
C ALA A 101 11.04 3.33 -0.63
N VAL A 102 10.79 2.20 -1.30
CA VAL A 102 10.09 1.06 -0.70
C VAL A 102 10.91 0.47 0.43
N LEU A 103 12.21 0.23 0.22
CA LEU A 103 13.09 -0.34 1.24
C LEU A 103 13.16 0.55 2.49
N LEU A 104 13.30 1.86 2.32
CA LEU A 104 13.31 2.81 3.43
C LEU A 104 11.98 2.84 4.18
N ALA A 105 10.86 2.81 3.47
CA ALA A 105 9.54 2.71 4.09
C ALA A 105 9.40 1.39 4.89
N VAL A 106 9.82 0.26 4.32
CA VAL A 106 9.81 -1.05 5.00
C VAL A 106 10.66 -1.01 6.27
N VAL A 107 11.89 -0.50 6.19
CA VAL A 107 12.77 -0.35 7.35
C VAL A 107 12.11 0.49 8.44
N ASP A 108 11.54 1.64 8.08
CA ASP A 108 10.81 2.49 9.02
C ASP A 108 9.66 1.72 9.70
N ARG A 109 8.82 1.01 8.92
CA ARG A 109 7.71 0.21 9.47
C ARG A 109 8.18 -0.91 10.39
N LEU A 110 9.29 -1.57 10.05
CA LEU A 110 9.82 -2.69 10.84
C LEU A 110 10.46 -2.25 12.16
N LEU A 111 11.05 -1.04 12.19
CA LEU A 111 11.70 -0.44 13.36
C LEU A 111 10.71 0.16 14.38
N GLN A 112 9.42 0.32 14.03
CA GLN A 112 8.45 0.86 14.98
C GLN A 112 8.15 -0.09 16.14
N ASP A 113 7.97 0.51 17.32
CA ASP A 113 7.46 -0.17 18.50
C ASP A 113 5.99 -0.61 18.29
N PRO A 114 5.65 -1.90 18.49
CA PRO A 114 4.29 -2.45 18.47
C PRO A 114 3.29 -1.83 19.47
N SER A 115 3.73 -1.05 20.44
CA SER A 115 2.88 -0.28 21.36
C SER A 115 2.69 1.18 20.92
N ALA A 116 3.66 1.75 20.19
CA ALA A 116 3.68 3.17 19.83
C ALA A 116 3.69 3.38 18.30
N TRP A 117 2.71 2.82 17.60
CA TRP A 117 2.60 2.96 16.14
C TRP A 117 2.49 4.42 15.73
N ARG A 118 3.13 4.81 14.63
CA ARG A 118 3.02 6.14 14.06
C ARG A 118 2.86 6.10 12.54
N PRO A 119 2.08 7.02 11.95
CA PRO A 119 2.00 7.18 10.50
C PRO A 119 3.37 7.44 9.85
N PHE A 120 3.49 7.13 8.56
CA PHE A 120 4.71 7.34 7.78
C PHE A 120 5.01 8.81 7.56
N ARG A 121 6.24 9.19 7.93
CA ARG A 121 6.76 10.56 7.81
C ARG A 121 8.22 10.49 7.32
N PRO A 122 8.45 10.56 6.01
CA PRO A 122 9.80 10.61 5.48
C PRO A 122 10.49 11.91 5.93
N ARG A 123 11.79 11.84 6.23
CA ARG A 123 12.55 12.95 6.81
C ARG A 123 13.46 13.62 5.79
N GLY A 124 13.59 14.94 5.89
CA GLY A 124 14.51 15.74 5.07
C GLY A 124 14.30 15.51 3.57
N LEU A 125 15.39 15.23 2.85
CA LEU A 125 15.36 15.01 1.40
C LEU A 125 14.58 13.75 0.99
N GLN A 126 14.36 12.79 1.90
CA GLN A 126 13.60 11.58 1.58
C GLN A 126 12.17 11.88 1.15
N ALA A 127 11.58 12.96 1.65
CA ALA A 127 10.22 13.37 1.31
C ALA A 127 9.99 13.55 -0.20
N TRP A 128 11.04 13.83 -0.98
CA TRP A 128 10.96 13.94 -2.45
C TRP A 128 10.67 12.61 -3.15
N MET A 129 11.02 11.49 -2.52
CA MET A 129 10.78 10.13 -3.04
C MET A 129 9.32 9.69 -2.88
N TYR A 130 8.54 10.36 -2.04
CA TYR A 130 7.16 10.00 -1.72
C TYR A 130 6.21 11.11 -2.21
N PRO A 131 5.39 10.85 -3.24
CA PRO A 131 4.55 11.88 -3.88
C PRO A 131 3.63 12.62 -2.92
N GLU A 132 3.07 11.93 -1.94
CA GLU A 132 2.12 12.48 -0.97
C GLU A 132 2.79 13.32 0.14
N HIS A 133 4.11 13.25 0.27
CA HIS A 133 4.88 13.93 1.31
C HIS A 133 5.76 15.07 0.77
N ARG A 134 5.67 15.38 -0.53
CA ARG A 134 6.45 16.48 -1.11
C ARG A 134 6.13 17.81 -0.40
N PRO A 135 7.15 18.58 0.02
CA PRO A 135 6.91 19.90 0.58
C PRO A 135 6.20 20.76 -0.46
N ARG A 136 5.09 21.40 -0.07
CA ARG A 136 4.38 22.34 -0.95
C ARG A 136 5.35 23.46 -1.32
N ARG A 137 5.46 23.76 -2.62
CA ARG A 137 6.21 24.94 -3.08
C ARG A 137 5.69 26.17 -2.32
N LEU A 138 6.60 26.87 -1.63
CA LEU A 138 6.32 28.21 -1.12
C LEU A 138 5.90 29.06 -2.33
N LYS A 139 4.69 29.60 -2.30
CA LYS A 139 4.30 30.64 -3.25
C LYS A 139 5.21 31.83 -2.95
N VAL A 140 6.15 32.13 -3.84
CA VAL A 140 6.85 33.41 -3.81
C VAL A 140 5.77 34.45 -4.08
N ALA A 141 5.44 35.25 -3.06
CA ALA A 141 4.61 36.42 -3.26
C ALA A 141 5.33 37.30 -4.27
N LYS A 142 4.69 37.51 -5.43
CA LYS A 142 5.15 38.49 -6.40
C LYS A 142 4.89 39.85 -5.75
N GLY A 143 5.96 40.48 -5.27
CA GLY A 143 5.89 41.84 -4.74
C GLY A 143 5.51 42.80 -5.86
N ASP A 144 4.59 43.70 -5.54
CA ASP A 144 4.13 44.82 -6.36
C ASP A 144 5.25 45.83 -6.65
#